data_AF-A0A1R1BIG9-F1
#
_entry.id   AF-A0A1R1BIG9-F1
#
_cell.length_a   1.000
_cell.length_b   1.000
_cell.length_c   1.000
_cell.angle_alpha   90.00
_cell.angle_beta   90.00
_cell.angle_gamma   90.00
#
_symmetry.space_group_name_H-M   'P 1'
#
loop_
_entity.id
_entity.type
_entity.pdbx_description
1 polymer ?
#
loop_
_entity_poly.entity_id
_entity_poly.type
_entity_poly.pdbx_seq_one_letter_code
_entity_poly.pdbx_strand_id
1 'polypeptide(L)'
;MKKIMWCFIICSLLVTGCSLEKAKVAMSTHTSEVLNGVEGELRDVIVDYFDNFDDVYGYKEYVTENFLKQVYRDCTDDNSDTKTLDQMAEALHQINLKSVHLLRYDIIDLKSDEDQVKLHVHRDFSHNSSNNITYIMIKENGIWKFDKILRF
;
A
#
# COMPACT_ATOMS: atom_id res chain seq x y z
N MET A 1 -44.69 52.12 -28.44
CA MET A 1 -44.90 51.00 -29.39
C MET A 1 -43.76 50.00 -29.18
N LYS A 2 -44.05 48.84 -28.57
CA LYS A 2 -43.96 47.47 -29.17
C LYS A 2 -42.58 47.20 -29.81
N LYS A 3 -41.78 46.19 -29.44
CA LYS A 3 -42.10 44.85 -28.92
C LYS A 3 -40.98 44.34 -28.00
N ILE A 4 -41.40 43.67 -26.92
CA ILE A 4 -40.58 42.80 -26.07
C ILE A 4 -40.34 41.51 -26.88
N MET A 5 -39.07 41.15 -27.12
CA MET A 5 -38.71 39.88 -27.73
C MET A 5 -38.01 39.01 -26.68
N TRP A 6 -38.76 38.03 -26.19
CA TRP A 6 -38.30 36.98 -25.29
C TRP A 6 -37.40 36.02 -26.07
N CYS A 7 -36.10 36.01 -25.80
CA CYS A 7 -35.23 34.90 -26.19
C CYS A 7 -35.08 33.98 -24.99
N PHE A 8 -35.83 32.88 -25.02
CA PHE A 8 -35.57 31.67 -24.26
C PHE A 8 -34.17 31.16 -24.62
N ILE A 9 -33.17 31.45 -23.77
CA ILE A 9 -31.90 30.73 -23.83
C ILE A 9 -32.07 29.48 -22.98
N ILE A 10 -32.25 28.39 -23.72
CA ILE A 10 -32.38 27.02 -23.25
C ILE A 10 -31.14 26.65 -22.44
N CYS A 11 -31.42 26.09 -21.28
CA CYS A 11 -30.52 25.46 -20.34
C CYS A 11 -29.70 24.36 -21.05
N SER A 12 -28.47 24.67 -21.48
CA SER A 12 -27.46 23.65 -21.76
C SER A 12 -26.65 23.43 -20.49
N LEU A 13 -27.24 22.66 -19.57
CA LEU A 13 -26.51 21.91 -18.56
C LEU A 13 -25.58 20.94 -19.30
N LEU A 14 -24.42 21.43 -19.70
CA LEU A 14 -23.24 20.60 -19.88
C LEU A 14 -22.84 20.12 -18.48
N VAL A 15 -23.59 19.15 -17.97
CA VAL A 15 -23.02 18.16 -17.07
C VAL A 15 -22.01 17.42 -17.92
N THR A 16 -20.80 17.98 -18.02
CA THR A 16 -19.62 17.17 -18.27
C THR A 16 -19.69 16.11 -17.18
N GLY A 17 -20.18 14.93 -17.56
CA GLY A 17 -20.03 13.76 -16.75
C GLY A 17 -18.56 13.68 -16.45
N CYS A 18 -18.19 13.99 -15.21
CA CYS A 18 -17.01 13.39 -14.63
C CYS A 18 -17.24 11.90 -14.86
N SER A 19 -16.59 11.36 -15.88
CA SER A 19 -16.32 9.94 -15.94
C SER A 19 -15.53 9.70 -14.67
N LEU A 20 -16.25 9.32 -13.61
CA LEU A 20 -15.69 8.73 -12.43
C LEU A 20 -15.24 7.35 -12.93
N GLU A 21 -14.16 7.32 -13.70
CA GLU A 21 -13.34 6.14 -13.83
C GLU A 21 -12.94 5.86 -12.38
N LYS A 22 -13.69 4.97 -11.75
CA LYS A 22 -13.24 4.30 -10.54
C LYS A 22 -11.86 3.80 -10.91
N ALA A 23 -10.83 4.46 -10.39
CA ALA A 23 -9.48 3.94 -10.44
C ALA A 23 -9.60 2.54 -9.88
N LYS A 24 -9.60 1.53 -10.77
CA LYS A 24 -9.34 0.17 -10.34
C LYS A 24 -8.00 0.29 -9.68
N VAL A 25 -7.96 0.08 -8.37
CA VAL A 25 -6.72 -0.16 -7.65
C VAL A 25 -6.00 -1.20 -8.49
N ALA A 26 -4.93 -0.77 -9.17
CA ALA A 26 -4.19 -1.65 -10.03
C ALA A 26 -3.57 -2.67 -9.10
N MET A 27 -4.06 -3.91 -9.15
CA MET A 27 -3.47 -5.00 -8.39
C MET A 27 -1.99 -5.05 -8.74
N SER A 28 -1.14 -5.01 -7.73
CA SER A 28 0.30 -4.99 -7.92
C SER A 28 0.69 -6.21 -8.75
N THR A 29 1.49 -6.02 -9.80
CA THR A 29 1.93 -7.16 -10.61
C THR A 29 3.17 -7.75 -9.94
N HIS A 30 3.19 -9.07 -9.77
CA HIS A 30 4.31 -9.81 -9.22
C HIS A 30 5.01 -10.62 -10.32
N THR A 31 6.35 -10.61 -10.36
CA THR A 31 7.15 -11.35 -11.36
C THR A 31 8.27 -12.22 -10.78
N SER A 32 8.26 -12.53 -9.47
CA SER A 32 9.39 -13.24 -8.84
C SER A 32 9.36 -14.74 -9.08
N GLU A 33 10.46 -15.26 -9.63
CA GLU A 33 10.76 -16.69 -9.63
C GLU A 33 11.05 -17.22 -8.22
N VAL A 34 11.57 -16.39 -7.32
CA VAL A 34 11.86 -16.76 -5.92
C VAL A 34 10.58 -17.10 -5.19
N LEU A 35 9.53 -16.27 -5.34
CA LEU A 35 8.25 -16.50 -4.68
C LEU A 35 7.53 -17.76 -5.19
N ASN A 36 7.80 -18.20 -6.43
CA ASN A 36 7.26 -19.47 -6.95
C ASN A 36 7.81 -20.70 -6.23
N GLY A 37 8.99 -20.60 -5.61
CA GLY A 37 9.58 -21.65 -4.78
C GLY A 37 9.15 -21.58 -3.30
N VAL A 38 8.36 -20.58 -2.92
CA VAL A 38 7.80 -20.43 -1.57
C VAL A 38 6.38 -20.96 -1.58
N GLU A 39 6.08 -21.94 -0.72
CA GLU A 39 4.75 -22.52 -0.62
C GLU A 39 4.08 -22.25 0.73
N GLY A 40 2.75 -22.33 0.73
CA GLY A 40 1.92 -22.25 1.93
C GLY A 40 1.80 -20.85 2.51
N GLU A 41 1.50 -20.80 3.80
CA GLU A 41 1.12 -19.59 4.53
C GLU A 41 2.08 -18.41 4.35
N LEU A 42 3.40 -18.65 4.32
CA LEU A 42 4.40 -17.60 4.13
C LEU A 42 4.21 -16.89 2.77
N ARG A 43 3.92 -17.66 1.73
CA ARG A 43 3.67 -17.13 0.39
C ARG A 43 2.42 -16.26 0.39
N ASP A 44 1.35 -16.75 1.01
CA ASP A 44 0.06 -16.08 1.04
C ASP A 44 0.16 -14.74 1.77
N VAL A 45 0.82 -14.71 2.94
CA VAL A 45 1.08 -13.47 3.69
C VAL A 45 1.88 -12.45 2.88
N ILE A 46 2.91 -12.89 2.14
CA ILE A 46 3.70 -11.99 1.28
C ILE A 46 2.83 -11.39 0.18
N VAL A 47 2.06 -12.23 -0.52
CA VAL A 47 1.20 -11.79 -1.62
C VAL A 47 0.13 -10.84 -1.10
N ASP A 48 -0.60 -11.22 -0.05
CA ASP A 48 -1.70 -10.43 0.50
C ASP A 48 -1.22 -9.08 1.05
N TYR A 49 -0.03 -9.03 1.66
CA TYR A 49 0.60 -7.77 2.06
C TYR A 49 0.85 -6.84 0.86
N PHE A 50 1.46 -7.34 -0.22
CA PHE A 50 1.81 -6.50 -1.36
C PHE A 50 0.60 -6.13 -2.22
N ASP A 51 -0.39 -7.01 -2.34
CA ASP A 51 -1.64 -6.72 -3.05
C ASP A 51 -2.48 -5.66 -2.33
N ASN A 52 -2.32 -5.54 -1.01
CA ASN A 52 -2.93 -4.49 -0.19
C ASN A 52 -1.94 -3.38 0.20
N PHE A 53 -0.76 -3.27 -0.44
CA PHE A 53 0.32 -2.38 0.02
C PHE A 53 -0.13 -0.92 0.22
N ASP A 54 -1.00 -0.42 -0.64
CA ASP A 54 -1.53 0.95 -0.59
C ASP A 54 -2.72 1.11 0.37
N ASP A 55 -3.29 0.02 0.90
CA ASP A 55 -4.39 0.01 1.86
C ASP A 55 -3.94 -0.53 3.22
N VAL A 56 -3.66 0.39 4.15
CA VAL A 56 -3.27 0.07 5.53
C VAL A 56 -4.30 -0.81 6.23
N TYR A 57 -5.58 -0.63 5.96
CA TYR A 57 -6.61 -1.46 6.59
C TYR A 57 -6.63 -2.88 6.04
N GLY A 58 -6.24 -3.05 4.78
CA GLY A 58 -6.03 -4.35 4.14
C GLY A 58 -4.76 -5.03 4.64
N TYR A 59 -3.62 -4.33 4.69
CA TYR A 59 -2.37 -5.01 5.02
C TYR A 59 -2.12 -5.19 6.53
N LYS A 60 -2.81 -4.44 7.42
CA LYS A 60 -2.46 -4.39 8.86
C LYS A 60 -2.57 -5.74 9.60
N GLU A 61 -3.29 -6.71 9.06
CA GLU A 61 -3.38 -8.05 9.64
C GLU A 61 -2.12 -8.90 9.40
N TYR A 62 -1.38 -8.60 8.32
CA TYR A 62 -0.15 -9.29 7.91
C TYR A 62 1.11 -8.69 8.55
N VAL A 63 0.97 -7.72 9.45
CA VAL A 63 2.10 -7.00 10.06
C VAL A 63 2.01 -7.02 11.58
N THR A 64 3.15 -6.94 12.26
CA THR A 64 3.21 -6.79 13.72
C THR A 64 2.92 -5.34 14.13
N GLU A 65 2.62 -5.12 15.41
CA GLU A 65 2.52 -3.76 15.94
C GLU A 65 3.82 -2.97 15.76
N ASN A 66 4.97 -3.64 15.88
CA ASN A 66 6.28 -3.01 15.73
C ASN A 66 6.48 -2.50 14.32
N PHE A 67 6.04 -3.28 13.33
CA PHE A 67 6.08 -2.89 11.94
C PHE A 67 5.23 -1.66 11.69
N LEU A 68 3.97 -1.65 12.14
CA LEU A 68 3.07 -0.51 11.94
C LEU A 68 3.62 0.75 12.60
N LYS A 69 4.16 0.65 13.81
CA LYS A 69 4.83 1.75 14.52
C LYS A 69 6.05 2.24 13.74
N GLN A 70 6.84 1.34 13.15
CA GLN A 70 8.00 1.71 12.33
C GLN A 70 7.56 2.48 11.08
N VAL A 71 6.63 1.94 10.29
CA VAL A 71 6.12 2.61 9.08
C VAL A 71 5.53 3.97 9.43
N TYR A 72 4.78 4.07 10.53
CA TYR A 72 4.25 5.34 11.01
C TYR A 72 5.35 6.37 11.28
N ARG A 73 6.37 6.03 12.08
CA ARG A 73 7.51 6.92 12.36
C ARG A 73 8.22 7.34 11.07
N ASP A 74 8.41 6.39 10.18
CA ASP A 74 9.12 6.57 8.91
C ASP A 74 8.37 7.50 7.94
N CYS A 75 7.04 7.56 8.00
CA CYS A 75 6.21 8.38 7.11
C CYS A 75 5.84 9.75 7.69
N THR A 76 5.92 9.92 9.01
CA THR A 76 5.43 11.13 9.70
C THR A 76 6.49 11.90 10.47
N ASP A 77 7.68 11.32 10.64
CA ASP A 77 8.73 11.78 11.56
C ASP A 77 8.29 11.90 13.04
N ASP A 78 7.08 11.43 13.38
CA ASP A 78 6.54 11.43 14.74
C ASP A 78 7.04 10.20 15.51
N ASN A 79 8.06 10.43 16.34
CA ASN A 79 8.66 9.41 17.21
C ASN A 79 7.97 9.29 18.58
N SER A 80 6.82 9.94 18.79
CA SER A 80 6.10 9.87 20.06
C SER A 80 5.28 8.58 20.16
N ASP A 81 5.33 7.91 21.32
CA ASP A 81 4.50 6.73 21.60
C ASP A 81 3.09 7.10 22.10
N THR A 82 2.59 8.27 21.71
CA THR A 82 1.31 8.81 22.23
C THR A 82 0.09 8.34 21.45
N LYS A 83 0.28 7.81 20.25
CA LYS A 83 -0.80 7.37 19.37
C LYS A 83 -1.11 5.89 19.54
N THR A 84 -2.39 5.55 19.45
CA THR A 84 -2.83 4.15 19.35
C THR A 84 -2.56 3.60 17.95
N LEU A 85 -2.57 2.27 17.80
CA LEU A 85 -2.40 1.63 16.49
C LEU A 85 -3.47 2.07 15.48
N ASP A 86 -4.71 2.24 15.90
CA ASP A 86 -5.78 2.72 15.03
C ASP A 86 -5.53 4.16 14.55
N GLN A 87 -5.01 5.02 15.42
CA GLN A 87 -4.65 6.39 15.04
C GLN A 87 -3.46 6.41 14.07
N MET A 88 -2.49 5.51 14.25
CA MET A 88 -1.37 5.34 13.31
C MET A 88 -1.87 4.82 11.95
N ALA A 89 -2.76 3.83 11.96
CA ALA A 89 -3.34 3.25 10.75
C ALA A 89 -4.13 4.30 9.96
N GLU A 90 -4.96 5.10 10.64
CA GLU A 90 -5.70 6.19 10.01
C GLU A 90 -4.76 7.26 9.42
N ALA A 91 -3.70 7.65 10.16
CA ALA A 91 -2.72 8.60 9.65
C ALA A 91 -2.01 8.08 8.39
N LEU A 92 -1.60 6.81 8.38
CA LEU A 92 -1.01 6.16 7.21
C LEU A 92 -2.00 6.06 6.04
N HIS A 93 -3.27 5.75 6.32
CA HIS A 93 -4.32 5.74 5.30
C HIS A 93 -4.44 7.11 4.62
N GLN A 94 -4.48 8.19 5.39
CA GLN A 94 -4.53 9.56 4.86
C GLN A 94 -3.28 9.94 4.03
N ILE A 95 -2.12 9.38 4.36
CA ILE A 95 -0.87 9.55 3.60
C ILE A 95 -0.94 8.78 2.28
N ASN A 96 -1.39 7.52 2.32
CA ASN A 96 -1.49 6.65 1.14
C ASN A 96 -2.43 7.22 0.07
N LEU A 97 -3.52 7.89 0.47
CA LEU A 97 -4.44 8.59 -0.46
C LEU A 97 -3.75 9.65 -1.35
N LYS A 98 -2.56 10.13 -0.96
CA LYS A 98 -1.79 11.17 -1.65
C LYS A 98 -0.41 10.69 -2.10
N SER A 99 -0.08 9.42 -1.85
CA SER A 99 1.24 8.86 -2.10
C SER A 99 1.32 8.21 -3.48
N VAL A 100 2.54 7.88 -3.90
CA VAL A 100 2.77 7.07 -5.08
C VAL A 100 2.32 5.63 -4.80
N HIS A 101 1.66 5.02 -5.79
CA HIS A 101 1.08 3.69 -5.67
C HIS A 101 2.08 2.61 -6.07
N LEU A 102 2.08 1.48 -5.37
CA LEU A 102 2.89 0.33 -5.76
C LEU A 102 2.34 -0.27 -7.06
N LEU A 103 3.16 -0.30 -8.11
CA LEU A 103 2.79 -0.90 -9.40
C LEU A 103 3.26 -2.35 -9.52
N ARG A 104 4.50 -2.59 -9.07
CA ARG A 104 5.17 -3.88 -9.21
C ARG A 104 6.08 -4.10 -8.01
N TYR A 105 6.18 -5.36 -7.58
CA TYR A 105 7.22 -5.80 -6.68
C TYR A 105 7.88 -7.07 -7.21
N ASP A 106 9.15 -7.25 -6.87
CA ASP A 106 9.91 -8.44 -7.16
C ASP A 106 10.70 -8.88 -5.93
N ILE A 107 10.57 -10.15 -5.55
CA ILE A 107 11.36 -10.74 -4.47
C ILE A 107 12.71 -11.14 -5.06
N ILE A 108 13.75 -10.37 -4.75
CA ILE A 108 15.11 -10.59 -5.26
C ILE A 108 15.77 -11.76 -4.53
N ASP A 109 15.56 -11.85 -3.21
CA ASP A 109 16.21 -12.83 -2.34
C ASP A 109 15.32 -13.13 -1.14
N LEU A 110 15.30 -14.39 -0.72
CA LEU A 110 14.60 -14.84 0.47
C LEU A 110 15.54 -15.75 1.27
N LYS A 111 15.81 -15.36 2.50
CA LYS A 111 16.63 -16.15 3.44
C LYS A 111 15.83 -16.46 4.68
N SER A 112 15.58 -17.75 4.90
CA SER A 112 14.99 -18.26 6.14
C SER A 112 16.08 -18.65 7.14
N ASP A 113 15.86 -18.27 8.39
CA ASP A 113 16.52 -18.78 9.59
C ASP A 113 15.45 -19.45 10.48
N GLU A 114 15.81 -20.04 11.63
CA GLU A 114 14.88 -20.83 12.45
C GLU A 114 13.60 -20.06 12.82
N ASP A 115 13.72 -18.77 13.15
CA ASP A 115 12.59 -17.96 13.65
C ASP A 115 12.20 -16.78 12.75
N GLN A 116 12.92 -16.55 11.66
CA GLN A 116 12.75 -15.34 10.85
C GLN A 116 12.97 -15.58 9.36
N VAL A 117 12.27 -14.80 8.55
CA VAL A 117 12.48 -14.72 7.10
C VAL A 117 12.93 -13.31 6.76
N LYS A 118 14.09 -13.21 6.10
CA LYS A 118 14.57 -11.97 5.49
C LYS A 118 14.18 -11.94 4.03
N LEU A 119 13.42 -10.94 3.64
CA LEU A 119 12.84 -10.78 2.30
C LEU A 119 13.41 -9.52 1.65
N HIS A 120 14.24 -9.69 0.63
CA HIS A 120 14.77 -8.57 -0.16
C HIS A 120 13.87 -8.31 -1.37
N VAL A 121 13.38 -7.07 -1.49
CA VAL A 121 12.32 -6.73 -2.43
C VAL A 121 12.69 -5.49 -3.24
N HIS A 122 12.54 -5.59 -4.55
CA HIS A 122 12.48 -4.45 -5.46
C HIS A 122 11.03 -3.97 -5.57
N ARG A 123 10.81 -2.65 -5.54
CA ARG A 123 9.47 -2.05 -5.69
C ARG A 123 9.51 -0.93 -6.73
N ASP A 124 8.54 -0.94 -7.63
CA ASP A 124 8.29 0.12 -8.61
C ASP A 124 6.97 0.83 -8.29
N PHE A 125 6.98 2.16 -8.36
CA PHE A 125 5.82 3.00 -8.02
C PHE A 125 5.34 3.87 -9.20
N SER A 126 4.12 4.40 -9.09
CA SER A 126 3.41 5.11 -10.17
C SER A 126 4.12 6.34 -10.76
N HIS A 127 5.11 6.93 -10.06
CA HIS A 127 5.87 8.09 -10.54
C HIS A 127 7.28 7.73 -11.07
N ASN A 128 7.45 6.51 -11.60
CA ASN A 128 8.74 6.00 -12.09
C ASN A 128 9.86 6.00 -11.02
N SER A 129 9.48 6.08 -9.75
CA SER A 129 10.40 5.86 -8.65
C SER A 129 10.46 4.37 -8.34
N SER A 130 11.63 3.87 -7.99
CA SER A 130 11.82 2.52 -7.49
C SER A 130 12.74 2.51 -6.29
N ASN A 131 12.65 1.46 -5.48
CA ASN A 131 13.59 1.23 -4.39
C ASN A 131 13.81 -0.26 -4.14
N ASN A 132 14.88 -0.55 -3.41
CA ASN A 132 15.13 -1.85 -2.82
C ASN A 132 14.98 -1.75 -1.31
N ILE A 133 14.30 -2.73 -0.72
CA ILE A 133 14.00 -2.75 0.70
C ILE A 133 14.18 -4.18 1.22
N THR A 134 14.57 -4.30 2.48
CA THR A 134 14.63 -5.60 3.14
C THR A 134 13.64 -5.64 4.28
N TYR A 135 12.73 -6.60 4.22
CA TYR A 135 11.78 -6.89 5.29
C TYR A 135 12.30 -8.03 6.15
N ILE A 136 11.98 -7.97 7.44
CA ILE A 136 12.06 -9.10 8.36
C ILE A 136 10.64 -9.54 8.66
N MET A 137 10.38 -10.82 8.47
CA MET A 137 9.14 -11.49 8.87
C MET A 137 9.44 -12.46 10.01
N ILE A 138 8.51 -12.58 10.95
CA ILE A 138 8.56 -13.51 12.09
C ILE A 138 7.23 -14.27 12.21
N LYS A 139 7.21 -15.35 12.98
CA LYS A 139 5.93 -15.96 13.40
C LYS A 139 5.43 -15.34 14.70
N GLU A 140 4.23 -14.78 14.66
CA GLU A 140 3.50 -14.31 15.84
C GLU A 140 2.22 -15.14 15.99
N ASN A 141 2.05 -15.80 17.14
CA ASN A 141 0.91 -16.71 17.39
C ASN A 141 0.74 -17.79 16.32
N GLY A 142 1.87 -18.28 15.77
CA GLY A 142 1.89 -19.31 14.74
C GLY A 142 1.71 -18.80 13.31
N ILE A 143 1.46 -17.49 13.13
CA ILE A 143 1.19 -16.87 11.82
C ILE A 143 2.38 -15.98 11.41
N TRP A 144 2.83 -16.09 10.15
CA TRP A 144 3.85 -15.20 9.60
C TRP A 144 3.36 -13.76 9.50
N LYS A 145 4.20 -12.82 9.91
CA LYS A 145 3.93 -11.38 9.80
C LYS A 145 5.19 -10.60 9.50
N PHE A 146 5.03 -9.49 8.77
CA PHE A 146 6.08 -8.49 8.63
C PHE A 146 6.33 -7.78 9.96
N ASP A 147 7.58 -7.76 10.42
CA ASP A 147 7.96 -7.20 11.71
C ASP A 147 8.78 -5.91 11.60
N LYS A 148 9.76 -5.87 10.69
CA LYS A 148 10.66 -4.72 10.54
C LYS A 148 11.09 -4.47 9.11
N ILE A 149 11.41 -3.22 8.82
CA ILE A 149 12.13 -2.77 7.63
C ILE A 149 13.58 -2.52 8.02
N LEU A 150 14.53 -3.16 7.33
CA LEU A 150 15.95 -2.85 7.46
C LEU A 150 16.32 -1.72 6.51
N ARG A 151 16.93 -0.68 7.06
CA ARG A 151 17.57 0.41 6.31
C ARG A 151 19.07 0.12 6.25
N PHE A 152 19.66 0.24 5.06
CA PHE A 152 21.10 0.22 4.83
C PHE A 152 21.59 1.62 4.49
#